data_AF-A0A453EAQ1-F1
#
_entry.id   AF-A0A453EAQ1-F1
#
_cell.length_a   1.000
_cell.length_b   1.000
_cell.length_c   1.000
_cell.angle_alpha   90.00
_cell.angle_beta   90.00
_cell.angle_gamma   90.00
#
_symmetry.space_group_name_H-M   'P 1'
#
loop_
_entity.id
_entity.type
_entity.pdbx_description
1 polymer ?
#
loop_
_entity_poly.entity_id
_entity_poly.type
_entity_poly.pdbx_seq_one_letter_code
_entity_poly.pdbx_strand_id
1 'polypeptide(L)'
;MEEVEMLFPVTSPIPNVPNWSIEGLISHAKILEKKPIEQRHLQRRKALIKSKADTAFKQKEYKIATKIYDLAIAHGESATLYANRSVCKLLIGDGEGALSDALMCECCDLIGQKLATVKLQLTCYSRCD
;
A
#
# COMPACT_ATOMS: atom_id res chain seq x y z
N MET A 1 38.78 22.33 4.92
CA MET A 1 38.06 21.13 5.42
C MET A 1 38.75 20.52 6.65
N GLU A 2 39.95 20.99 7.00
CA GLU A 2 40.81 20.51 8.09
C GLU A 2 40.24 20.77 9.51
N GLU A 3 39.50 21.87 9.70
CA GLU A 3 38.96 22.28 11.02
C GLU A 3 37.89 21.35 11.59
N VAL A 4 37.24 20.53 10.76
CA VAL A 4 36.21 19.58 11.25
C VAL A 4 36.84 18.22 11.55
N GLU A 5 37.98 17.90 10.90
CA GLU A 5 38.72 16.65 11.10
C GLU A 5 39.41 16.61 12.48
N MET A 6 39.86 17.77 12.98
CA MET A 6 40.48 17.87 14.31
C MET A 6 39.54 17.49 15.48
N LEU A 7 38.23 17.45 15.24
CA LEU A 7 37.23 17.08 16.25
C LEU A 7 37.05 15.56 16.37
N PHE A 8 37.40 14.77 15.36
CA PHE A 8 37.19 13.31 15.38
C PHE A 8 37.96 12.58 16.50
N PRO A 9 39.23 12.92 16.82
CA PRO A 9 39.95 12.31 17.94
C PRO A 9 39.35 12.60 19.32
N VAL A 10 38.57 13.68 19.44
CA VAL A 10 37.99 14.16 20.71
C VAL A 10 36.47 13.98 20.77
N THR A 11 35.86 13.34 19.78
CA THR A 11 34.41 13.06 19.73
C THR A 11 34.15 11.57 19.56
N SER A 12 33.19 11.07 20.32
CA SER A 12 32.73 9.68 20.19
C SER A 12 31.86 9.50 18.95
N PRO A 13 31.95 8.36 18.25
CA PRO A 13 31.07 8.05 17.13
C PRO A 13 29.58 8.08 17.49
N ILE A 14 28.76 8.65 16.60
CA ILE A 14 27.30 8.59 16.72
C ILE A 14 26.84 7.13 16.52
N PRO A 15 25.92 6.61 17.37
CA PRO A 15 25.35 5.28 17.17
C PRO A 15 24.73 5.12 15.77
N ASN A 16 25.03 4.00 15.11
CA ASN A 16 24.59 3.63 13.75
C ASN A 16 25.30 4.33 12.56
N VAL A 17 26.36 5.11 12.80
CA VAL A 17 27.25 5.57 11.73
C VAL A 17 28.48 4.65 11.66
N PRO A 18 28.56 3.75 10.66
CA PRO A 18 29.61 2.72 10.62
C PRO A 18 31.01 3.25 10.24
N ASN A 19 31.10 4.47 9.68
CA ASN A 19 32.35 5.13 9.31
C ASN A 19 32.39 6.53 9.94
N TRP A 20 33.20 6.70 11.00
CA TRP A 20 33.36 7.97 11.72
C TRP A 20 34.45 8.83 11.04
N SER A 21 34.11 9.35 9.87
CA SER A 21 34.91 10.30 9.08
C SER A 21 33.99 11.31 8.40
N ILE A 22 34.54 12.40 7.84
CA ILE A 22 33.74 13.39 7.09
C ILE A 22 32.96 12.72 5.95
N GLU A 23 33.61 11.87 5.16
CA GLU A 23 32.95 11.13 4.07
C GLU A 23 31.87 10.17 4.59
N GLY A 24 32.15 9.49 5.70
CA GLY A 24 31.20 8.59 6.36
C GLY A 24 29.95 9.31 6.83
N LEU A 25 30.08 10.51 7.41
CA LEU A 25 28.96 11.34 7.85
C LEU A 25 28.16 11.89 6.66
N ILE A 26 28.84 12.39 5.63
CA ILE A 26 28.18 12.88 4.40
C ILE A 26 27.41 11.73 3.73
N SER A 27 27.99 10.53 3.66
CA SER A 27 27.35 9.35 3.11
C SER A 27 26.12 8.94 3.93
N HIS A 28 26.24 8.89 5.26
CA HIS A 28 25.14 8.55 6.15
C HIS A 28 23.99 9.56 6.06
N ALA A 29 24.28 10.86 6.03
CA ALA A 29 23.29 11.92 5.84
C ALA A 29 22.53 11.75 4.52
N LYS A 30 23.24 11.50 3.39
CA LYS A 30 22.60 11.24 2.10
C LYS A 30 21.68 10.00 2.11
N ILE A 31 22.06 8.95 2.84
CA ILE A 31 21.21 7.75 2.99
C ILE A 31 19.96 8.07 3.81
N LEU A 32 20.11 8.81 4.91
CA LEU A 32 19.00 9.26 5.75
C LEU A 32 18.08 10.24 5.03
N GLU A 33 18.55 11.04 4.09
CA GLU A 33 17.70 11.90 3.26
C GLU A 33 16.93 11.09 2.21
N LYS A 34 17.58 10.13 1.57
CA LYS A 34 16.95 9.29 0.54
C LYS A 34 15.82 8.42 1.09
N LYS A 35 16.01 7.77 2.25
CA LYS A 35 15.01 6.83 2.81
C LYS A 35 13.61 7.47 3.04
N PRO A 36 13.48 8.63 3.71
CA PRO A 36 12.20 9.33 3.90
C PRO A 36 11.62 9.85 2.60
N ILE A 37 12.44 10.29 1.64
CA ILE A 37 11.96 10.75 0.34
C ILE A 37 11.35 9.56 -0.41
N GLU A 38 12.09 8.47 -0.60
CA GLU A 38 11.59 7.27 -1.28
C GLU A 38 10.30 6.73 -0.64
N GLN A 39 10.25 6.67 0.70
CA GLN A 39 9.06 6.22 1.42
C GLN A 39 7.86 7.17 1.19
N ARG A 40 8.05 8.50 1.24
CA ARG A 40 6.98 9.46 0.94
C ARG A 40 6.52 9.36 -0.51
N HIS A 41 7.43 9.20 -1.45
CA HIS A 41 7.12 9.05 -2.88
C HIS A 41 6.31 7.77 -3.13
N LEU A 42 6.69 6.66 -2.50
CA LEU A 42 5.95 5.40 -2.55
C LEU A 42 4.53 5.58 -1.98
N GLN A 43 4.38 6.21 -0.81
CA GLN A 43 3.06 6.42 -0.21
C GLN A 43 2.17 7.32 -1.08
N ARG A 44 2.72 8.39 -1.66
CA ARG A 44 2.00 9.25 -2.63
C ARG A 44 1.54 8.45 -3.85
N ARG A 45 2.39 7.58 -4.39
CA ARG A 45 2.05 6.72 -5.53
C ARG A 45 0.92 5.74 -5.17
N LYS A 46 0.99 5.07 -4.02
CA LYS A 46 -0.08 4.19 -3.53
C LYS A 46 -1.41 4.93 -3.39
N ALA A 47 -1.40 6.10 -2.76
CA ALA A 47 -2.59 6.93 -2.57
C ALA A 47 -3.21 7.38 -3.90
N LEU A 48 -2.38 7.78 -4.87
CA LEU A 48 -2.83 8.17 -6.20
C LEU A 48 -3.50 7.01 -6.95
N ILE A 49 -2.89 5.82 -6.93
CA ILE A 49 -3.45 4.63 -7.59
C ILE A 49 -4.80 4.27 -6.96
N LYS A 50 -4.88 4.22 -5.62
CA LYS A 50 -6.14 3.97 -4.91
C LYS A 50 -7.21 5.01 -5.27
N SER A 51 -6.86 6.30 -5.26
CA SER A 51 -7.80 7.35 -5.63
C SER A 51 -8.30 7.21 -7.06
N LYS A 52 -7.47 6.78 -8.01
CA LYS A 52 -7.90 6.51 -9.39
C LYS A 52 -8.88 5.35 -9.46
N ALA A 53 -8.62 4.26 -8.72
CA ALA A 53 -9.54 3.12 -8.65
C ALA A 53 -10.89 3.55 -8.04
N ASP A 54 -10.87 4.31 -6.95
CA ASP A 54 -12.07 4.82 -6.29
C ASP A 54 -12.88 5.77 -7.22
N THR A 55 -12.21 6.56 -8.06
CA THR A 55 -12.88 7.40 -9.08
C THR A 55 -13.52 6.56 -10.18
N ALA A 56 -12.81 5.58 -10.74
CA ALA A 56 -13.36 4.66 -11.74
C ALA A 56 -14.56 3.88 -11.18
N PHE A 57 -14.49 3.46 -9.92
CA PHE A 57 -15.61 2.82 -9.22
C PHE A 57 -16.84 3.72 -9.17
N LYS A 58 -16.69 4.99 -8.77
CA LYS A 58 -17.78 5.97 -8.73
C LYS A 58 -18.39 6.25 -10.11
N GLN A 59 -17.58 6.17 -11.16
CA GLN A 59 -18.02 6.29 -12.55
C GLN A 59 -18.68 5.00 -13.08
N LYS A 60 -18.80 3.95 -12.26
CA LYS A 60 -19.32 2.63 -12.61
C LYS A 60 -18.50 1.90 -13.67
N GLU A 61 -17.25 2.31 -13.87
CA GLU A 61 -16.30 1.67 -14.77
C GLU A 61 -15.64 0.47 -14.08
N TYR A 62 -16.45 -0.50 -13.63
CA TYR A 62 -16.00 -1.56 -12.72
C TYR A 62 -14.87 -2.42 -13.30
N LYS A 63 -14.87 -2.70 -14.60
CA LYS A 63 -13.76 -3.41 -15.28
C LYS A 63 -12.44 -2.64 -15.21
N ILE A 64 -12.49 -1.32 -15.30
CA ILE A 64 -11.31 -0.45 -15.20
C ILE A 64 -10.89 -0.36 -13.74
N ALA A 65 -11.84 -0.14 -12.83
CA ALA A 65 -11.59 -0.10 -11.39
C ALA A 65 -10.89 -1.39 -10.90
N THR A 66 -11.34 -2.58 -11.32
CA THR A 66 -10.70 -3.86 -10.99
C THR A 66 -9.22 -3.87 -11.38
N LYS A 67 -8.90 -3.49 -12.63
CA LYS A 67 -7.50 -3.45 -13.10
C LYS A 67 -6.63 -2.47 -12.32
N ILE A 68 -7.19 -1.33 -11.90
CA ILE A 68 -6.44 -0.35 -11.09
C ILE A 68 -6.28 -0.86 -9.65
N TYR A 69 -7.27 -1.55 -9.08
CA TYR A 69 -7.12 -2.21 -7.78
C TYR A 69 -6.08 -3.34 -7.82
N ASP A 70 -5.97 -4.10 -8.92
CA ASP A 70 -4.89 -5.08 -9.11
C ASP A 70 -3.50 -4.41 -9.00
N LEU A 71 -3.33 -3.27 -9.66
CA LEU A 71 -2.10 -2.48 -9.58
C LEU A 71 -1.87 -1.93 -8.16
N ALA A 72 -2.93 -1.51 -7.47
CA ALA A 72 -2.82 -1.02 -6.09
C ALA A 72 -2.30 -2.12 -5.16
N ILE A 73 -2.86 -3.33 -5.28
CA ILE A 73 -2.49 -4.52 -4.49
C ILE A 73 -1.04 -4.92 -4.77
N ALA A 74 -0.61 -4.92 -6.03
CA ALA A 74 0.79 -5.18 -6.42
C ALA A 74 1.79 -4.20 -5.78
N HIS A 75 1.34 -3.00 -5.41
CA HIS A 75 2.16 -2.01 -4.71
C HIS A 75 1.94 -2.00 -3.18
N GLY A 76 0.99 -2.77 -2.64
CA GLY A 76 0.77 -2.90 -1.20
C GLY A 76 -0.60 -3.48 -0.90
N GLU A 77 -0.60 -4.63 -0.22
CA GLU A 77 -1.82 -5.31 0.20
C GLU A 77 -2.54 -4.55 1.31
N SER A 78 -3.87 -4.55 1.25
CA SER A 78 -4.75 -4.04 2.30
C SER A 78 -6.11 -4.68 2.15
N ALA A 79 -6.72 -5.09 3.27
CA ALA A 79 -8.09 -5.61 3.32
C ALA A 79 -9.10 -4.73 2.57
N THR A 80 -8.92 -3.40 2.63
CA THR A 80 -9.81 -2.45 1.92
C THR A 80 -9.71 -2.57 0.39
N LEU A 81 -8.52 -2.85 -0.16
CA LEU A 81 -8.34 -2.99 -1.60
C LEU A 81 -9.01 -4.26 -2.12
N TYR A 82 -8.85 -5.38 -1.39
CA TYR A 82 -9.54 -6.63 -1.71
C TYR A 82 -11.07 -6.47 -1.59
N ALA A 83 -11.57 -5.85 -0.53
CA ALA A 83 -13.01 -5.60 -0.37
C ALA A 83 -13.59 -4.72 -1.47
N ASN A 84 -12.88 -3.68 -1.91
CA ASN A 84 -13.36 -2.83 -3.00
C ASN A 84 -13.31 -3.56 -4.36
N ARG A 85 -12.25 -4.36 -4.61
CA ARG A 85 -12.12 -5.17 -5.82
C ARG A 85 -13.16 -6.28 -5.89
N SER A 86 -13.51 -6.92 -4.78
CA SER A 86 -14.55 -7.96 -4.73
C SER A 86 -15.91 -7.42 -5.18
N VAL A 87 -16.28 -6.23 -4.72
CA VAL A 87 -17.51 -5.55 -5.18
C VAL A 87 -17.45 -5.26 -6.68
N CYS A 88 -16.31 -4.79 -7.21
CA CYS A 88 -16.15 -4.58 -8.65
C CYS A 88 -16.35 -5.87 -9.44
N LYS A 89 -15.74 -6.97 -8.99
CA LYS A 89 -15.83 -8.30 -9.60
C LYS A 89 -17.25 -8.85 -9.60
N LEU A 90 -17.98 -8.71 -8.48
CA LEU A 90 -19.41 -9.04 -8.41
C LEU A 90 -20.21 -8.26 -9.46
N LEU A 91 -19.98 -6.94 -9.56
CA LEU A 91 -20.71 -6.06 -10.48
C LEU A 91 -20.42 -6.33 -11.96
N ILE A 92 -19.36 -7.09 -12.28
CA ILE A 92 -19.05 -7.53 -13.65
C ILE A 92 -19.33 -9.02 -13.88
N GLY A 93 -19.92 -9.72 -12.91
CA GLY A 93 -20.28 -11.15 -13.00
C GLY A 93 -19.16 -12.14 -12.65
N ASP A 94 -18.04 -11.67 -12.09
CA ASP A 94 -16.93 -12.52 -11.64
C ASP A 94 -17.13 -12.91 -10.16
N GLY A 95 -18.02 -13.88 -9.93
CA GLY A 95 -18.36 -14.36 -8.59
C GLY A 95 -17.21 -15.10 -7.89
N GLU A 96 -16.48 -15.94 -8.62
CA GLU A 96 -15.32 -16.68 -8.10
C GLU A 96 -14.19 -15.73 -7.67
N GLY A 97 -13.85 -14.76 -8.53
CA GLY A 97 -12.84 -13.77 -8.21
C GLY A 97 -13.26 -12.86 -7.05
N ALA A 98 -14.55 -12.58 -6.88
CA ALA A 98 -15.06 -11.84 -5.75
C ALA A 98 -14.96 -12.64 -4.43
N LEU A 99 -15.26 -13.93 -4.46
CA LEU A 99 -15.12 -14.81 -3.31
C LEU A 99 -13.65 -14.94 -2.89
N SER A 100 -12.73 -15.11 -3.84
CA SER A 100 -11.29 -15.12 -3.57
C SER A 100 -10.84 -13.84 -2.87
N ASP A 101 -11.30 -12.67 -3.34
CA ASP A 101 -10.98 -11.39 -2.71
C ASP A 101 -11.58 -11.25 -1.30
N ALA A 102 -12.80 -11.78 -1.07
CA ALA A 102 -13.42 -11.79 0.25
C ALA A 102 -12.61 -12.62 1.26
N LEU A 103 -12.08 -13.78 0.85
CA LEU A 103 -11.24 -14.63 1.69
C LEU A 103 -9.88 -13.97 2.01
N MET A 104 -9.28 -13.28 1.03
CA MET A 104 -8.05 -12.50 1.27
C MET A 104 -8.28 -11.35 2.26
N CYS A 105 -9.51 -10.79 2.30
CA CYS A 105 -9.89 -9.77 3.26
C CYS A 105 -10.05 -10.33 4.69
N GLU A 106 -10.52 -11.57 4.85
CA GLU A 106 -10.69 -12.23 6.16
C GLU A 106 -9.36 -12.55 6.84
N CYS A 107 -8.29 -12.78 6.07
CA CYS A 107 -6.94 -12.99 6.61
C CYS A 107 -6.29 -11.72 7.20
N CYS A 108 -6.83 -10.51 6.95
CA CYS A 108 -6.17 -9.23 7.25
C CYS A 108 -6.94 -8.31 8.21
N ASP A 109 -7.63 -8.85 9.22
CA ASP A 109 -8.07 -8.19 10.48
C ASP A 109 -9.57 -8.17 10.75
N LEU A 110 -9.90 -8.43 12.02
CA LEU A 110 -11.19 -8.22 12.65
C LEU A 110 -11.70 -6.80 12.40
N ILE A 111 -12.72 -6.61 11.56
CA ILE A 111 -13.85 -5.67 11.72
C ILE A 111 -14.96 -6.12 10.75
N GLY A 112 -15.92 -6.86 11.30
CA GLY A 112 -17.02 -7.52 10.60
C GLY A 112 -18.15 -6.62 10.10
N GLN A 113 -17.89 -5.38 9.68
CA GLN A 113 -18.94 -4.48 9.17
C GLN A 113 -19.04 -4.41 7.64
N LYS A 114 -17.93 -4.64 6.89
CA LYS A 114 -17.98 -4.71 5.41
C LYS A 114 -18.28 -6.12 4.88
N LEU A 115 -18.04 -7.15 5.70
CA LEU A 115 -18.35 -8.54 5.39
C LEU A 115 -19.86 -8.77 5.21
N ALA A 116 -20.69 -8.05 5.99
CA ALA A 116 -22.15 -8.19 5.92
C ALA A 116 -22.70 -7.78 4.54
N THR A 117 -22.14 -6.75 3.90
CA THR A 117 -22.59 -6.28 2.59
C THR A 117 -22.23 -7.24 1.46
N VAL A 118 -20.98 -7.73 1.44
CA VAL A 118 -20.52 -8.70 0.44
C VAL A 118 -21.20 -10.05 0.63
N LYS A 119 -21.38 -10.51 1.88
CA LYS A 119 -22.10 -11.75 2.19
C LYS A 119 -23.59 -11.66 1.87
N LEU A 120 -24.26 -10.53 2.14
CA LEU A 120 -25.65 -10.30 1.68
C LEU A 120 -25.74 -10.35 0.16
N GLN A 121 -24.85 -9.66 -0.56
CA GLN A 121 -24.86 -9.60 -2.02
C GLN A 121 -24.60 -10.97 -2.67
N LEU A 122 -23.68 -11.76 -2.11
CA LEU A 122 -23.45 -13.15 -2.53
C LEU A 122 -24.69 -14.04 -2.27
N THR A 123 -25.32 -13.94 -1.09
CA THR A 123 -26.53 -14.72 -0.78
C THR A 123 -27.76 -14.35 -1.63
N CYS A 124 -27.83 -13.10 -2.13
CA CYS A 124 -28.87 -12.68 -3.05
C CYS A 124 -28.60 -13.16 -4.49
N TYR A 125 -27.34 -13.15 -4.95
CA TYR A 125 -26.98 -13.65 -6.28
C TYR A 125 -27.14 -15.17 -6.42
N SER A 126 -26.73 -15.96 -5.41
CA SER A 126 -26.87 -17.42 -5.43
C SER A 126 -28.31 -17.95 -5.30
N ARG A 127 -29.30 -17.05 -5.14
CA ARG A 127 -30.74 -17.40 -5.05
C ARG A 127 -31.53 -17.01 -6.31
N CYS A 128 -30.86 -16.42 -7.30
CA CYS A 128 -31.48 -15.98 -8.54
C CYS A 128 -31.14 -16.86 -9.76
N ASP A 129 -30.45 -17.99 -9.54
CA ASP A 129 -30.32 -19.10 -10.52
C ASP A 129 -31.29 -20.23 -10.18
#